data_AF-A0A117LTN0-F1
#
_entry.id   AF-A0A117LTN0-F1
#
_cell.length_a   1.000
_cell.length_b   1.000
_cell.length_c   1.000
_cell.angle_alpha   90.00
_cell.angle_beta   90.00
_cell.angle_gamma   90.00
#
_symmetry.space_group_name_H-M   'P 1'
#
loop_
_entity.id
_entity.type
_entity.pdbx_description
1 polymer ?
#
loop_
_entity_poly.entity_id
_entity_poly.type
_entity_poly.pdbx_seq_one_letter_code
_entity_poly.pdbx_strand_id
1 'polypeptide(L)'
;MLSSTELEFKTADVLNQDYEQYLLEGGRFPYEDFKYITNILAESNTTPLNVDKSPCTCQITGICELCDIEPSLKEIYIYKELRRKMNPDIPTLNSPNVVNPWQMNDAELVREIFLITDPTQHKYQTVGEIFPHMFGL
;
A
#
# COMPACT_ATOMS: atom_id res chain seq x y z
N MET A 1 -31.77 5.86 14.80
CA MET A 1 -30.41 6.38 15.01
C MET A 1 -29.66 5.33 15.78
N LEU A 2 -28.54 4.82 15.25
CA LEU A 2 -27.70 3.85 15.98
C LEU A 2 -26.94 4.59 17.09
N SER A 3 -26.73 3.92 18.22
CA SER A 3 -25.84 4.40 19.27
C SER A 3 -24.41 4.51 18.76
N SER A 4 -23.60 5.45 19.27
CA SER A 4 -22.19 5.61 18.90
C SER A 4 -21.40 4.29 19.05
N THR A 5 -21.74 3.49 20.07
CA THR A 5 -21.14 2.17 20.30
C THR A 5 -21.52 1.16 19.22
N GLU A 6 -22.77 1.15 18.75
CA GLU A 6 -23.22 0.24 17.69
C GLU A 6 -22.62 0.59 16.32
N LEU A 7 -22.31 1.87 16.10
CA LEU A 7 -21.61 2.32 14.91
C LEU A 7 -20.16 1.85 14.91
N GLU A 8 -19.46 2.00 16.05
CA GLU A 8 -18.08 1.54 16.24
C GLU A 8 -17.95 0.02 16.05
N PHE A 9 -18.85 -0.78 16.63
CA PHE A 9 -18.86 -2.23 16.46
C PHE A 9 -19.06 -2.66 15.00
N LYS A 10 -20.02 -2.05 14.29
CA LYS A 10 -20.25 -2.37 12.87
C LYS A 10 -19.05 -2.00 11.98
N THR A 11 -18.38 -0.89 12.27
CA THR A 11 -17.17 -0.51 11.53
C THR A 11 -15.99 -1.45 11.78
N ALA A 12 -15.87 -1.98 13.01
CA ALA A 12 -14.84 -2.96 13.33
C ALA A 12 -15.09 -4.32 12.65
N ASP A 13 -16.35 -4.76 12.60
CA ASP A 13 -16.72 -6.02 11.94
C ASP A 13 -16.47 -5.99 10.43
N VAL A 14 -16.81 -4.89 9.75
CA VAL A 14 -16.53 -4.74 8.31
C VAL A 14 -15.04 -4.73 8.03
N LEU A 15 -14.25 -3.98 8.80
CA LEU A 15 -12.80 -3.91 8.61
C LEU A 15 -12.12 -5.28 8.83
N ASN A 16 -12.63 -6.10 9.76
CA ASN A 16 -12.12 -7.44 9.97
C ASN A 16 -12.43 -8.37 8.78
N GLN A 17 -13.63 -8.28 8.22
CA GLN A 17 -13.99 -9.03 7.00
C GLN A 17 -13.13 -8.62 5.80
N ASP A 18 -12.89 -7.33 5.63
CA ASP A 18 -12.01 -6.81 4.58
C ASP A 18 -10.58 -7.31 4.75
N TYR A 19 -10.08 -7.39 5.99
CA TYR A 19 -8.76 -7.95 6.27
C TYR A 19 -8.67 -9.45 6.02
N GLU A 20 -9.69 -10.23 6.40
CA GLU A 20 -9.75 -11.66 6.10
C GLU A 20 -9.72 -11.91 4.58
N GLN A 21 -10.50 -11.13 3.82
CA GLN A 21 -10.51 -11.20 2.36
C GLN A 21 -9.12 -10.83 1.78
N TYR A 22 -8.51 -9.76 2.28
CA TYR A 22 -7.15 -9.36 1.89
C TYR A 22 -6.13 -10.49 2.09
N LEU A 23 -6.18 -11.20 3.22
CA LEU A 23 -5.30 -12.35 3.46
C LEU A 23 -5.57 -13.51 2.51
N LEU A 24 -6.84 -13.79 2.20
CA LEU A 24 -7.22 -14.84 1.24
C LEU A 24 -6.72 -14.55 -0.17
N GLU A 25 -6.60 -13.28 -0.55
CA GLU A 25 -6.05 -12.83 -1.84
C GLU A 25 -4.51 -12.83 -1.86
N GLY A 26 -3.87 -13.30 -0.79
CA GLY A 26 -2.41 -13.38 -0.68
C GLY A 26 -1.77 -12.12 -0.11
N GLY A 27 -2.55 -11.26 0.54
CA GLY A 27 -2.08 -10.11 1.28
C GLY A 27 -1.13 -10.46 2.42
N ARG A 28 -0.13 -9.62 2.63
CA ARG A 28 0.97 -9.88 3.58
C ARG A 28 1.15 -8.81 4.67
N PHE A 29 0.45 -7.68 4.58
CA PHE A 29 0.51 -6.66 5.63
C PHE A 29 -0.07 -7.18 6.95
N PRO A 30 0.54 -6.83 8.10
CA PRO A 30 -0.09 -6.94 9.40
C PRO A 30 -1.38 -6.12 9.47
N TYR A 31 -2.33 -6.57 10.29
CA TYR A 31 -3.63 -5.91 10.49
C TYR A 31 -3.53 -4.40 10.75
N GLU A 32 -2.58 -3.97 11.59
CA GLU A 32 -2.42 -2.55 11.92
C GLU A 32 -2.00 -1.69 10.72
N ASP A 33 -1.20 -2.24 9.80
CA ASP A 33 -0.79 -1.54 8.59
C ASP A 33 -1.89 -1.56 7.53
N PHE A 34 -2.60 -2.70 7.39
CA PHE A 34 -3.81 -2.77 6.57
C PHE A 34 -4.86 -1.74 7.02
N LYS A 35 -5.19 -1.73 8.31
CA LYS A 35 -6.10 -0.77 8.92
C LYS A 35 -5.66 0.68 8.72
N TYR A 36 -4.36 0.94 8.83
CA TYR A 36 -3.81 2.27 8.57
C TYR A 36 -4.04 2.70 7.11
N ILE A 37 -3.81 1.81 6.15
CA ILE A 37 -4.05 2.08 4.73
C ILE A 37 -5.54 2.30 4.46
N THR A 38 -6.43 1.46 4.98
CA THR A 38 -7.89 1.62 4.80
C THR A 38 -8.40 2.92 5.41
N ASN A 39 -7.83 3.36 6.54
CA ASN A 39 -8.15 4.66 7.13
C ASN A 39 -7.76 5.82 6.19
N ILE A 40 -6.57 5.78 5.59
CA ILE A 40 -6.14 6.77 4.58
C ILE A 40 -7.10 6.77 3.38
N LEU A 41 -7.58 5.60 2.96
CA LEU A 41 -8.53 5.50 1.85
C LEU A 41 -9.90 6.10 2.20
N ALA A 42 -10.38 5.88 3.42
CA ALA A 42 -11.63 6.40 3.94
C ALA A 42 -11.59 7.92 4.21
N GLU A 43 -10.41 8.48 4.50
CA GLU A 43 -10.22 9.92 4.63
C GLU A 43 -10.52 10.63 3.29
N SER A 44 -11.57 11.44 3.31
CA SER A 44 -12.22 11.86 2.07
C SER A 44 -11.61 13.09 1.41
N ASN A 45 -10.91 14.02 2.10
CA ASN A 45 -10.46 15.27 1.44
C ASN A 45 -9.42 16.17 2.15
N THR A 46 -8.75 15.76 3.22
CA THR A 46 -7.97 16.72 4.05
C THR A 46 -6.47 16.76 3.80
N THR A 47 -5.91 15.80 3.07
CA THR A 47 -4.46 15.77 2.84
C THR A 47 -4.15 16.34 1.46
N PRO A 48 -3.39 17.45 1.34
CA PRO A 48 -2.91 17.91 0.04
C PRO A 48 -1.94 16.86 -0.51
N LEU A 49 -2.44 16.02 -1.41
CA LEU A 49 -1.67 15.00 -2.11
C LEU A 49 -0.88 15.67 -3.24
N ASN A 50 0.17 16.42 -2.87
CA ASN A 50 1.04 17.01 -3.88
C ASN A 50 2.09 15.99 -4.30
N VAL A 51 2.23 15.79 -5.62
CA VAL A 51 3.28 14.97 -6.20
C VAL A 51 4.57 15.77 -6.12
N ASP A 52 5.22 15.72 -4.96
CA ASP A 52 6.58 16.23 -4.84
C ASP A 52 7.53 15.33 -5.64
N LYS A 53 8.63 15.88 -6.15
CA LYS A 53 9.74 15.09 -6.71
C LYS A 53 10.57 14.45 -5.59
N SER A 54 9.92 14.00 -4.51
CA SER A 54 10.61 13.30 -3.44
C SER A 54 11.11 11.95 -3.96
N PRO A 55 12.20 11.43 -3.41
CA PRO A 55 12.72 10.14 -3.85
C PRO A 55 11.71 8.99 -3.69
N CYS A 56 10.82 9.03 -2.69
CA CYS A 56 9.74 8.06 -2.55
C CYS A 56 8.75 8.13 -3.72
N THR A 57 8.36 9.35 -4.15
CA THR A 57 7.53 9.54 -5.34
C THR A 57 8.23 8.99 -6.58
N CYS A 58 9.51 9.34 -6.78
CA CYS A 58 10.27 8.81 -7.92
C CYS A 58 10.36 7.28 -7.92
N GLN A 59 10.48 6.65 -6.74
CA GLN A 59 10.57 5.19 -6.63
C GLN A 59 9.27 4.49 -7.05
N ILE A 60 8.12 4.90 -6.51
CA ILE A 60 6.83 4.30 -6.91
C ILE A 60 6.52 4.61 -8.37
N THR A 61 6.76 5.83 -8.84
CA THR A 61 6.55 6.20 -10.24
C THR A 61 7.44 5.37 -11.16
N GLY A 62 8.72 5.18 -10.83
CA GLY A 62 9.63 4.34 -11.63
C GLY A 62 9.22 2.87 -11.69
N ILE A 63 8.72 2.30 -10.57
CA ILE A 63 8.14 0.94 -10.59
C ILE A 63 6.92 0.88 -11.49
N CYS A 64 6.05 1.87 -11.42
CA CYS A 64 4.84 1.95 -12.22
C CYS A 64 5.14 2.13 -13.71
N GLU A 65 6.14 2.94 -14.05
CA GLU A 65 6.61 3.14 -15.42
C GLU A 65 7.15 1.83 -16.04
N LEU A 66 7.87 1.02 -15.26
CA LEU A 66 8.32 -0.30 -15.73
C LEU A 66 7.17 -1.28 -15.98
N CYS A 67 6.02 -1.05 -15.35
CA CYS A 67 4.82 -1.88 -15.47
C CYS A 67 3.75 -1.28 -16.39
N ASP A 68 4.01 -0.15 -17.05
CA ASP A 68 3.03 0.60 -17.87
C ASP A 68 1.70 0.88 -17.14
N ILE A 69 1.79 1.24 -15.86
CA ILE A 69 0.63 1.59 -15.02
C ILE A 69 0.78 3.00 -14.46
N GLU A 70 -0.34 3.67 -14.20
CA GLU A 70 -0.36 4.99 -13.57
C GLU A 70 -0.78 4.89 -12.08
N PRO A 71 0.07 5.30 -11.12
CA PRO A 71 -0.31 5.34 -9.72
C PRO A 71 -1.17 6.56 -9.42
N SER A 72 -2.20 6.38 -8.62
CA SER A 72 -3.02 7.47 -8.10
C SER A 72 -2.25 8.27 -7.04
N LEU A 73 -2.70 9.51 -6.81
CA LEU A 73 -2.17 10.35 -5.75
C LEU A 73 -2.28 9.71 -4.35
N LYS A 74 -3.35 8.94 -4.10
CA LYS A 74 -3.53 8.21 -2.84
C LYS A 74 -2.53 7.06 -2.71
N GLU A 75 -2.27 6.32 -3.79
CA GLU A 75 -1.27 5.23 -3.80
C GLU A 75 0.14 5.76 -3.54
N ILE A 76 0.51 6.87 -4.19
CA ILE A 76 1.79 7.56 -3.93
C ILE A 76 1.90 7.98 -2.46
N TYR A 77 0.81 8.52 -1.90
CA TYR A 77 0.79 8.94 -0.51
C TYR A 77 0.88 7.78 0.48
N ILE A 78 0.12 6.71 0.27
CA ILE A 78 0.18 5.49 1.07
C ILE A 78 1.61 4.94 1.05
N TYR A 79 2.23 4.84 -0.13
CA TYR A 79 3.62 4.40 -0.25
C TYR A 79 4.58 5.26 0.56
N LYS A 80 4.42 6.60 0.51
CA LYS A 80 5.23 7.54 1.29
C LYS A 80 5.05 7.34 2.80
N GLU A 81 3.82 7.20 3.29
CA GLU A 81 3.57 7.00 4.73
C GLU A 81 4.12 5.65 5.22
N LEU A 82 3.94 4.58 4.43
CA LEU A 82 4.51 3.28 4.76
C LEU A 82 6.04 3.35 4.78
N ARG A 83 6.68 4.00 3.80
CA ARG A 83 8.15 4.20 3.80
C ARG A 83 8.63 5.04 5.00
N ARG A 84 7.87 6.03 5.47
CA ARG A 84 8.21 6.80 6.68
C ARG A 84 8.19 5.93 7.94
N LYS A 85 7.24 4.98 8.03
CA LYS A 85 7.19 3.99 9.13
C LYS A 85 8.41 3.06 9.14
N MET A 86 9.02 2.81 7.98
CA MET A 86 10.12 1.85 7.83
C MET A 86 11.45 2.34 8.40
N ASN A 87 11.78 3.63 8.22
CA ASN A 87 12.84 4.36 8.93
C ASN A 87 12.84 5.82 8.44
N PRO A 88 12.58 6.84 9.26
CA PRO A 88 12.54 8.24 8.81
C PRO A 88 13.90 8.77 8.35
N ASP A 89 15.01 8.11 8.73
CA ASP A 89 16.37 8.63 8.59
C ASP A 89 17.22 7.98 7.49
N ILE A 90 16.73 6.94 6.80
CA ILE A 90 17.50 6.31 5.72
C ILE A 90 17.25 7.09 4.42
N PRO A 91 18.26 7.77 3.84
CA PRO A 91 18.12 8.37 2.54
C PRO A 91 17.75 7.28 1.54
N THR A 92 16.56 7.44 0.99
CA THR A 92 16.12 6.92 -0.29
C THR A 92 17.27 6.90 -1.30
N LEU A 93 17.43 5.77 -1.99
CA LEU A 93 18.47 5.41 -2.95
C LEU A 93 19.66 4.63 -2.36
N ASN A 94 19.77 3.38 -2.80
CA ASN A 94 21.02 2.62 -3.02
C ASN A 94 21.35 1.43 -2.12
N SER A 95 20.37 0.72 -1.55
CA SER A 95 20.67 -0.66 -1.16
C SER A 95 19.54 -1.62 -1.50
N PRO A 96 19.73 -2.52 -2.49
CA PRO A 96 18.76 -3.57 -2.83
C PRO A 96 18.60 -4.63 -1.73
N ASN A 97 19.38 -4.54 -0.64
CA ASN A 97 19.39 -5.49 0.46
C ASN A 97 18.68 -4.97 1.72
N VAL A 98 18.09 -3.77 1.68
CA VAL A 98 17.33 -3.26 2.84
C VAL A 98 15.97 -3.92 2.84
N VAL A 99 15.87 -4.98 3.62
CA VAL A 99 14.64 -5.69 3.92
C VAL A 99 13.76 -4.77 4.77
N ASN A 100 12.58 -4.43 4.29
CA ASN A 100 11.64 -3.61 5.06
C ASN A 100 11.07 -4.40 6.27
N PRO A 101 10.36 -3.77 7.23
CA PRO A 101 9.77 -4.45 8.39
C PRO A 101 8.86 -5.64 8.02
N TRP A 102 8.31 -5.63 6.80
CA TRP A 102 7.42 -6.66 6.27
C TRP A 102 8.15 -7.69 5.40
N GLN A 103 9.48 -7.65 5.36
CA GLN A 103 10.34 -8.49 4.53
C GLN A 103 10.09 -8.37 3.01
N MET A 104 9.63 -7.21 2.55
CA MET A 104 9.35 -6.91 1.15
C MET A 104 10.36 -5.91 0.59
N ASN A 105 10.62 -5.97 -0.71
CA ASN A 105 11.23 -4.88 -1.46
C ASN A 105 10.17 -3.83 -1.89
N ASP A 106 10.61 -2.76 -2.55
CA ASP A 106 9.69 -1.68 -2.94
C ASP A 106 8.67 -2.09 -4.02
N ALA A 107 9.01 -3.00 -4.94
CA ALA A 107 8.05 -3.51 -5.93
C ALA A 107 6.99 -4.41 -5.28
N GLU A 108 7.41 -5.24 -4.33
CA GLU A 108 6.51 -6.02 -3.47
C GLU A 108 5.59 -5.11 -2.66
N LEU A 109 6.13 -4.05 -2.05
CA LEU A 109 5.36 -3.06 -1.29
C LEU A 109 4.32 -2.35 -2.17
N VAL A 110 4.70 -1.92 -3.36
CA VAL A 110 3.79 -1.31 -4.34
C VAL A 110 2.69 -2.29 -4.75
N ARG A 111 3.03 -3.56 -4.97
CA ARG A 111 2.05 -4.61 -5.27
C ARG A 111 1.03 -4.76 -4.14
N GLU A 112 1.47 -4.82 -2.88
CA GLU A 112 0.54 -4.94 -1.74
C GLU A 112 -0.38 -3.72 -1.61
N ILE A 113 0.12 -2.52 -1.90
CA ILE A 113 -0.71 -1.32 -1.95
C ILE A 113 -1.82 -1.50 -3.00
N PHE A 114 -1.47 -1.95 -4.22
CA PHE A 114 -2.47 -2.16 -5.27
C PHE A 114 -3.48 -3.25 -4.95
N LEU A 115 -3.11 -4.29 -4.20
CA LEU A 115 -4.08 -5.27 -3.74
C LEU A 115 -5.19 -4.62 -2.90
N ILE A 116 -4.86 -3.58 -2.13
CA ILE A 116 -5.80 -2.88 -1.27
C ILE A 116 -6.52 -1.74 -2.02
N THR A 117 -5.83 -1.05 -2.94
CA THR A 117 -6.34 0.19 -3.57
C THR A 117 -7.03 0.00 -4.91
N ASP A 118 -6.78 -1.10 -5.61
CA ASP A 118 -7.36 -1.40 -6.93
C ASP A 118 -8.35 -2.57 -6.85
N PRO A 119 -9.67 -2.30 -6.80
CA PRO A 119 -10.69 -3.33 -6.74
C PRO A 119 -10.71 -4.27 -7.96
N THR A 120 -10.11 -3.87 -9.08
CA THR A 120 -10.02 -4.72 -10.27
C THR A 120 -8.86 -5.70 -10.20
N GLN A 121 -7.95 -5.51 -9.25
CA GLN A 121 -6.67 -6.23 -9.09
C GLN A 121 -5.75 -6.17 -10.31
N HIS A 122 -6.06 -5.34 -11.32
CA HIS A 122 -5.27 -5.26 -12.54
C HIS A 122 -3.84 -4.82 -12.24
N LYS A 123 -3.67 -3.75 -11.45
CA LYS A 123 -2.33 -3.25 -11.09
C LYS A 123 -1.53 -4.27 -10.28
N TYR A 124 -2.20 -5.00 -9.37
CA TYR A 124 -1.58 -6.07 -8.58
C TYR A 124 -1.01 -7.17 -9.49
N GLN A 125 -1.82 -7.64 -10.44
CA GLN A 125 -1.44 -8.69 -11.39
C GLN A 125 -0.28 -8.24 -12.29
N THR A 126 -0.38 -7.05 -12.88
CA THR A 126 0.66 -6.50 -13.77
C THR A 126 2.03 -6.41 -13.09
N VAL A 127 2.08 -5.94 -11.83
CA VAL A 127 3.34 -5.89 -11.07
C VAL A 127 3.90 -7.31 -10.82
N GLY A 128 3.02 -8.29 -10.52
CA GLY A 128 3.41 -9.68 -10.36
C GLY A 128 4.00 -10.32 -11.62
N GLU A 129 3.45 -9.99 -12.79
CA GLU A 129 3.88 -10.51 -14.09
C GLU A 129 5.23 -9.91 -14.55
N ILE A 130 5.46 -8.63 -14.29
CA ILE A 130 6.70 -7.94 -14.69
C ILE A 130 7.87 -8.26 -13.77
N PHE A 131 7.60 -8.56 -12.49
CA PHE A 131 8.63 -8.88 -11.50
C PHE A 131 8.51 -10.29 -10.90
N PRO A 132 8.42 -11.36 -11.71
CA PRO A 132 8.05 -12.69 -11.23
C PRO A 132 9.08 -13.29 -10.26
N HIS A 133 10.36 -13.01 -10.51
CA HIS A 133 11.50 -13.48 -9.71
C HIS A 133 11.53 -12.90 -8.28
N MET A 134 10.80 -11.81 -8.03
CA MET A 134 10.73 -11.20 -6.70
C MET A 134 9.72 -11.89 -5.78
N PHE A 135 8.85 -12.74 -6.33
CA PHE A 135 7.76 -13.37 -5.58
C PHE A 135 7.93 -14.90 -5.43
N GLY A 136 9.07 -15.45 -5.86
CA GLY A 136 9.37 -16.88 -5.74
C GLY A 136 8.48 -17.79 -6.59
N LEU A 137 7.93 -17.27 -7.69
CA LEU A 137 7.22 -18.02 -8.73
C LEU A 137 8.18 -18.64 -9.76
#